data_AF-A0A661IF01-F1
#
_entry.id   AF-A0A661IF01-F1
#
_cell.length_a   1.000
_cell.length_b   1.000
_cell.length_c   1.000
_cell.angle_alpha   90.00
_cell.angle_beta   90.00
_cell.angle_gamma   90.00
#
_symmetry.space_group_name_H-M   'P 1'
#
loop_
_entity.id
_entity.type
_entity.pdbx_description
1 polymer ?
#
loop_
_entity_poly.entity_id
_entity_poly.type
_entity_poly.pdbx_seq_one_letter_code
_entity_poly.pdbx_strand_id
1 'polypeptide(L)'
;MGKLIPTGISDFIEDFLKNSLGVVILDYQKVESGGEGYTVIYVSDLDEDQAEVLKRIGLEQVKDDLWVLCGFEVEVNRLKDSPAIKYFENLQRDKWTELIHLRNEIDNIFYKKCNKNTLFRTTHNTPKITLKWYGKLALDEPTFNDFIVDLHKLLVDSLPEKISKVCSSNFMKCVKCIRNAKIAHDSSKIKQLEDAEKYLNDLVGMSYFRYWYHFMKAQICIIDDGIDFLNEIKSKEGEIIEMFTNSKT
;
A
#
# COMPACT_ATOMS: atom_id res chain seq x y z
N MET A 1 24.60 11.57 -7.95
CA MET A 1 23.55 12.60 -8.12
C MET A 1 22.58 12.08 -9.16
N GLY A 2 21.41 11.58 -8.74
CA GLY A 2 20.38 11.15 -9.70
C GLY A 2 19.82 12.39 -10.40
N LYS A 3 19.70 12.36 -11.73
CA LYS A 3 19.04 13.43 -12.48
C LYS A 3 17.63 13.61 -11.93
N LEU A 4 17.32 14.81 -11.44
CA LEU A 4 15.98 15.27 -11.18
C LEU A 4 15.24 15.27 -12.52
N ILE A 5 14.23 14.40 -12.65
CA ILE A 5 13.35 14.40 -13.81
C ILE A 5 12.06 15.05 -13.31
N PRO A 6 11.76 16.29 -13.74
CA PRO A 6 10.47 16.90 -13.47
C PRO A 6 9.36 15.99 -14.01
N THR A 7 8.30 15.81 -13.21
CA THR A 7 7.12 15.07 -13.65
C THR A 7 6.17 16.07 -14.30
N GLY A 8 5.61 15.72 -15.45
CA GLY A 8 4.58 16.54 -16.10
C GLY A 8 3.39 16.69 -15.16
N ILE A 9 2.79 17.88 -15.09
CA ILE A 9 1.73 18.15 -14.11
C ILE A 9 0.50 17.22 -14.24
N SER A 10 0.22 16.69 -15.42
CA SER A 10 -0.85 15.70 -15.62
C SER A 10 -0.53 14.41 -14.87
N ASP A 11 0.68 13.86 -15.01
CA ASP A 11 1.14 12.68 -14.27
C ASP A 11 1.17 12.97 -12.76
N PHE A 12 1.54 14.19 -12.35
CA PHE A 12 1.53 14.58 -10.95
C PHE A 12 0.11 14.61 -10.36
N ILE A 13 -0.85 15.20 -11.07
CA ILE A 13 -2.25 15.28 -10.63
C ILE A 13 -2.86 13.87 -10.58
N GLU A 14 -2.69 13.07 -11.63
CA GLU A 14 -3.27 11.73 -11.69
C GLU A 14 -2.56 10.79 -10.70
N ASP A 15 -1.24 10.65 -10.78
CA ASP A 15 -0.52 9.60 -10.04
C ASP A 15 -0.25 9.95 -8.58
N PHE A 16 0.02 11.23 -8.25
CA PHE A 16 0.33 11.64 -6.89
C PHE A 16 -0.91 12.18 -6.16
N LEU A 17 -1.57 13.21 -6.70
CA LEU A 17 -2.69 13.86 -5.97
C LEU A 17 -3.92 12.96 -5.87
N LYS A 18 -4.45 12.47 -7.01
CA LYS A 18 -5.62 11.59 -6.99
C LYS A 18 -5.25 10.22 -6.43
N ASN A 19 -4.24 9.59 -7.04
CA ASN A 19 -3.98 8.18 -6.79
C ASN A 19 -3.26 7.92 -5.47
N SER A 20 -2.28 8.73 -5.05
CA SER A 20 -1.54 8.47 -3.80
C SER A 20 -2.10 9.23 -2.60
N LEU A 21 -2.39 10.52 -2.75
CA LEU A 21 -2.87 11.37 -1.66
C LEU A 21 -4.39 11.24 -1.44
N GLY A 22 -5.13 10.75 -2.44
CA GLY A 22 -6.58 10.57 -2.35
C GLY A 22 -7.37 11.87 -2.51
N VAL A 23 -6.79 12.89 -3.15
CA VAL A 23 -7.46 14.17 -3.37
C VAL A 23 -8.48 14.04 -4.49
N VAL A 24 -9.70 14.50 -4.24
CA VAL A 24 -10.76 14.58 -5.25
C VAL A 24 -10.53 15.83 -6.09
N ILE A 25 -9.91 15.66 -7.26
CA ILE A 25 -9.72 16.74 -8.24
C ILE A 25 -10.95 16.80 -9.14
N LEU A 26 -11.69 17.91 -9.09
CA LEU A 26 -12.88 18.16 -9.89
C LEU A 26 -12.53 18.55 -11.34
N ASP A 27 -11.53 19.41 -11.49
CA ASP A 27 -11.02 19.88 -12.78
C ASP A 27 -9.58 20.40 -12.63
N TYR A 28 -8.83 20.48 -13.72
CA TYR A 28 -7.57 21.20 -13.75
C TYR A 28 -7.30 21.84 -15.11
N GLN A 29 -6.68 23.02 -15.08
CA GLN A 29 -6.35 23.78 -16.28
C GLN A 29 -4.92 24.28 -16.23
N LYS A 30 -4.26 24.27 -17.39
CA LYS A 30 -2.99 24.97 -17.62
C LYS A 30 -3.29 26.31 -18.28
N VAL A 31 -2.78 27.38 -17.71
CA VAL A 31 -3.00 28.75 -18.20
C VAL A 31 -1.64 29.43 -18.34
N GLU A 32 -1.45 30.19 -19.42
CA GLU A 32 -0.29 31.06 -19.58
C GLU A 32 -0.73 32.51 -19.48
N SER A 33 -0.02 33.31 -18.69
CA SER A 33 -0.27 34.74 -18.54
C SER A 33 1.05 35.47 -18.36
N GLY A 34 1.29 36.52 -19.14
CA GLY A 34 2.49 37.35 -19.02
C GLY A 34 3.82 36.63 -19.30
N GLY A 35 3.79 35.47 -19.97
CA GLY A 35 4.97 34.63 -20.20
C GLY A 35 5.26 33.64 -19.07
N GLU A 36 4.43 33.60 -18.02
CA GLU A 36 4.47 32.61 -16.96
C GLU A 36 3.36 31.56 -17.15
N GLY A 37 3.68 30.30 -16.86
CA GLY A 37 2.72 29.21 -16.88
C GLY A 37 2.17 28.94 -15.49
N TYR A 38 0.88 28.62 -15.40
CA TYR A 38 0.18 28.31 -14.15
C TYR A 38 -0.65 27.04 -14.32
N THR A 39 -0.65 26.19 -13.31
CA THR A 39 -1.61 25.10 -13.20
C THR A 39 -2.64 25.47 -12.15
N VAL A 40 -3.90 25.53 -12.55
CA VAL A 40 -5.05 25.71 -11.67
C VAL A 40 -5.69 24.35 -11.44
N ILE A 41 -5.91 23.96 -10.19
CA ILE A 41 -6.66 22.76 -9.83
C ILE A 41 -7.88 23.14 -9.01
N TYR A 42 -8.99 22.45 -9.27
CA TYR A 42 -10.21 22.50 -8.48
C TYR A 42 -10.31 21.21 -7.68
N VAL A 43 -10.54 21.32 -6.38
CA VAL A 43 -10.53 20.20 -5.43
C VAL A 43 -11.76 20.24 -4.55
N SER A 44 -12.29 19.07 -4.18
CA SER A 44 -13.34 18.94 -3.19
C SER A 44 -12.86 18.17 -1.97
N ASP A 45 -13.48 18.45 -0.82
CA ASP A 45 -13.39 17.64 0.40
C ASP A 45 -11.95 17.39 0.91
N LEU A 46 -11.06 18.37 0.73
CA LEU A 46 -9.71 18.30 1.28
C LEU A 46 -9.74 18.26 2.80
N ASP A 47 -9.13 17.24 3.39
CA ASP A 47 -8.81 17.27 4.81
C ASP A 47 -7.61 18.20 5.12
N GLU A 48 -7.40 18.49 6.40
CA GLU A 48 -6.36 19.41 6.86
C GLU A 48 -4.95 18.93 6.47
N ASP A 49 -4.71 17.63 6.50
CA ASP A 49 -3.42 17.04 6.16
C ASP A 49 -3.16 17.15 4.65
N GLN A 50 -4.14 16.81 3.83
CA GLN A 50 -4.08 16.93 2.38
C GLN A 50 -3.87 18.39 1.94
N ALA A 51 -4.58 19.34 2.56
CA ALA A 51 -4.42 20.76 2.28
C ALA A 51 -3.00 21.26 2.64
N GLU A 52 -2.45 20.81 3.77
CA GLU A 52 -1.07 21.14 4.16
C GLU A 52 -0.05 20.55 3.18
N VAL A 53 -0.30 19.34 2.67
CA VAL A 53 0.52 18.75 1.61
C VAL A 53 0.52 19.63 0.36
N LEU A 54 -0.66 20.04 -0.14
CA LEU A 54 -0.78 20.92 -1.31
C LEU A 54 0.00 22.23 -1.14
N LYS A 55 -0.15 22.90 0.01
CA LYS A 55 0.58 24.15 0.31
C LYS A 55 2.09 23.97 0.19
N ARG A 56 2.62 22.85 0.69
CA ARG A 56 4.06 22.58 0.69
C ARG A 56 4.63 22.13 -0.65
N ILE A 57 3.78 21.59 -1.52
CA ILE A 57 4.13 21.33 -2.93
C ILE A 57 4.30 22.65 -3.71
N GLY A 58 3.83 23.77 -3.14
CA GLY A 58 3.87 25.09 -3.76
C GLY A 58 2.54 25.47 -4.42
N LEU A 59 1.46 24.73 -4.14
CA LEU A 59 0.13 25.19 -4.52
C LEU A 59 -0.36 26.24 -3.53
N GLU A 60 -0.77 27.38 -4.05
CA GLU A 60 -1.38 28.45 -3.29
C GLU A 60 -2.90 28.32 -3.36
N GLN A 61 -3.54 28.31 -2.19
CA GLN A 61 -4.99 28.33 -2.09
C GLN A 61 -5.48 29.76 -2.35
N VAL A 62 -6.27 29.94 -3.40
CA VAL A 62 -6.85 31.24 -3.78
C VAL A 62 -8.30 31.35 -3.31
N LYS A 63 -9.03 30.22 -3.33
CA LYS A 63 -10.39 30.05 -2.77
C LYS A 63 -10.50 28.67 -2.14
N ASP A 64 -11.59 28.42 -1.41
CA ASP A 64 -11.82 27.15 -0.69
C ASP A 64 -11.53 25.91 -1.56
N ASP A 65 -12.00 25.90 -2.81
CA ASP A 65 -11.86 24.83 -3.79
C ASP A 65 -10.81 25.08 -4.87
N LEU A 66 -10.18 26.26 -4.92
CA LEU A 66 -9.29 26.68 -6.01
C LEU A 66 -7.84 26.81 -5.54
N TRP A 67 -6.96 26.05 -6.18
CA TRP A 67 -5.53 26.03 -5.89
C TRP A 67 -4.70 26.28 -7.15
N VAL A 68 -3.59 27.02 -7.01
CA VAL A 68 -2.76 27.44 -8.14
C VAL A 68 -1.30 27.10 -7.89
N LEU A 69 -0.67 26.45 -8.84
CA LEU A 69 0.77 26.21 -8.91
C LEU A 69 1.38 27.13 -9.98
N CYS A 70 2.49 27.80 -9.67
CA CYS A 70 3.31 28.45 -10.69
C CYS A 70 4.16 27.39 -11.42
N GLY A 71 3.85 27.16 -12.70
CA GLY A 71 4.53 26.20 -13.59
C GLY A 71 3.66 25.04 -14.06
N PHE A 72 4.25 24.21 -14.92
CA PHE A 72 3.64 23.02 -15.54
C PHE A 72 4.34 21.71 -15.15
N GLU A 73 5.30 21.77 -14.23
CA GLU A 73 6.09 20.63 -13.76
C GLU A 73 6.24 20.71 -12.25
N VAL A 74 6.29 19.55 -11.60
CA VAL A 74 6.49 19.43 -10.15
C VAL A 74 7.73 18.61 -9.86
N GLU A 75 8.55 19.08 -8.93
CA GLU A 75 9.71 18.34 -8.44
C GLU A 75 9.30 17.37 -7.32
N VAL A 76 8.65 16.26 -7.71
CA VAL A 76 8.07 15.26 -6.80
C VAL A 76 9.09 14.63 -5.85
N ASN A 77 10.38 14.65 -6.19
CA ASN A 77 11.42 14.15 -5.30
C ASN A 77 11.65 15.05 -4.07
N ARG A 78 11.40 16.36 -4.14
CA ARG A 78 11.49 17.24 -2.96
C ARG A 78 10.42 16.91 -1.93
N LEU A 79 9.32 16.30 -2.36
CA LEU A 79 8.23 15.92 -1.47
C LEU A 79 8.62 14.80 -0.51
N LYS A 80 9.65 14.00 -0.83
CA LYS A 80 10.20 12.98 0.09
C LYS A 80 10.67 13.57 1.41
N ASP A 81 11.22 14.78 1.37
CA ASP A 81 11.75 15.46 2.55
C ASP A 81 10.74 16.46 3.15
N SER A 82 9.49 16.43 2.66
CA SER A 82 8.41 17.31 3.11
C SER A 82 7.50 16.61 4.12
N PRO A 83 6.73 17.35 4.93
CA PRO A 83 5.69 16.79 5.79
C PRO A 83 4.64 15.92 5.11
N ALA A 84 4.51 15.96 3.77
CA ALA A 84 3.72 14.97 3.05
C ALA A 84 4.17 13.54 3.35
N ILE A 85 5.47 13.31 3.54
CA ILE A 85 5.96 11.99 3.94
C ILE A 85 5.45 11.59 5.32
N LYS A 86 5.31 12.55 6.26
CA LYS A 86 4.81 12.28 7.61
C LYS A 86 3.34 11.88 7.61
N TYR A 87 2.53 12.48 6.73
CA TYR A 87 1.15 12.05 6.53
C TYR A 87 1.11 10.56 6.14
N PHE A 88 1.89 10.17 5.13
CA PHE A 88 1.95 8.78 4.70
C PHE A 88 2.57 7.84 5.75
N GLU A 89 3.58 8.27 6.50
CA GLU A 89 4.14 7.50 7.62
C GLU A 89 3.10 7.24 8.72
N ASN A 90 2.25 8.23 9.03
CA ASN A 90 1.17 8.08 10.00
C ASN A 90 0.08 7.15 9.45
N LEU A 91 -0.37 7.36 8.22
CA LEU A 91 -1.35 6.49 7.57
C LEU A 91 -0.86 5.03 7.54
N GLN A 92 0.40 4.81 7.13
CA GLN A 92 1.00 3.49 7.12
C GLN A 92 1.07 2.90 8.53
N ARG A 93 1.43 3.70 9.54
CA ARG A 93 1.50 3.26 10.94
C ARG A 93 0.13 2.82 11.45
N ASP A 94 -0.93 3.56 11.15
CA ASP A 94 -2.28 3.25 11.59
C ASP A 94 -2.75 1.93 10.97
N LYS A 95 -2.61 1.79 9.65
CA LYS A 95 -2.95 0.55 8.93
C LYS A 95 -2.10 -0.64 9.38
N TRP A 96 -0.79 -0.44 9.58
CA TRP A 96 0.09 -1.50 10.08
C TRP A 96 -0.32 -1.94 11.48
N THR A 97 -0.67 -1.00 12.35
CA THR A 97 -1.13 -1.29 13.71
C THR A 97 -2.43 -2.10 13.69
N GLU A 98 -3.38 -1.72 12.85
CA GLU A 98 -4.63 -2.44 12.64
C GLU A 98 -4.39 -3.89 12.17
N LEU A 99 -3.58 -4.08 11.13
CA LEU A 99 -3.23 -5.39 10.60
C LEU A 99 -2.61 -6.30 11.67
N ILE A 100 -1.64 -5.78 12.43
CA ILE A 100 -0.99 -6.53 13.51
C ILE A 100 -1.96 -6.84 14.65
N HIS A 101 -2.84 -5.91 14.98
CA HIS A 101 -3.88 -6.10 15.99
C HIS A 101 -4.82 -7.24 15.59
N LEU A 102 -5.38 -7.20 14.37
CA LEU A 102 -6.26 -8.24 13.84
C LEU A 102 -5.59 -9.61 13.83
N ARG A 103 -4.33 -9.70 13.39
CA ARG A 103 -3.56 -10.95 13.44
C ARG A 103 -3.49 -11.51 14.86
N ASN A 104 -3.17 -10.66 15.84
CA ASN A 104 -3.08 -11.07 17.24
C ASN A 104 -4.44 -11.46 17.83
N GLU A 105 -5.52 -10.78 17.45
CA GLU A 105 -6.88 -11.15 17.85
C GLU A 105 -7.24 -12.55 17.34
N ILE A 106 -6.99 -12.82 16.06
CA ILE A 106 -7.21 -14.14 15.45
C ILE A 106 -6.39 -15.20 16.20
N ASP A 107 -5.09 -14.98 16.41
CA ASP A 107 -4.26 -15.93 17.15
C ASP A 107 -4.78 -16.19 18.57
N ASN A 108 -5.28 -15.16 19.27
CA ASN A 108 -5.88 -15.31 20.60
C ASN A 108 -7.18 -16.12 20.59
N ILE A 109 -8.03 -15.94 19.57
CA ILE A 109 -9.26 -16.74 19.38
C ILE A 109 -8.88 -18.22 19.20
N PHE A 110 -7.97 -18.50 18.27
CA PHE A 110 -7.55 -19.87 17.97
C PHE A 110 -6.82 -20.50 19.16
N TYR A 111 -6.00 -19.75 19.89
CA TYR A 111 -5.35 -20.24 21.10
C TYR A 111 -6.36 -20.72 22.14
N LYS A 112 -7.45 -19.98 22.34
CA LYS A 112 -8.52 -20.33 23.29
C LYS A 112 -9.35 -21.53 22.81
N LYS A 113 -9.68 -21.59 21.51
CA LYS A 113 -10.62 -22.57 20.95
C LYS A 113 -9.95 -23.87 20.45
N CYS A 114 -8.64 -23.85 20.15
CA CYS A 114 -7.91 -24.95 19.49
C CYS A 114 -6.78 -25.55 20.35
N ASN A 115 -7.00 -25.71 21.67
CA ASN A 115 -6.03 -26.28 22.61
C ASN A 115 -4.66 -25.58 22.59
N LYS A 116 -4.64 -24.26 22.78
CA LYS A 116 -3.42 -23.43 22.83
C LYS A 116 -2.62 -23.37 21.53
N ASN A 117 -3.22 -23.76 20.40
CA ASN A 117 -2.61 -23.59 19.08
C ASN A 117 -3.06 -22.27 18.47
N THR A 118 -2.11 -21.45 18.04
CA THR A 118 -2.37 -20.24 17.26
C THR A 118 -2.62 -20.60 15.80
N LEU A 119 -3.31 -19.73 15.06
CA LEU A 119 -3.54 -19.95 13.63
C LEU A 119 -2.27 -19.64 12.85
N PHE A 120 -1.64 -18.50 13.13
CA PHE A 120 -0.37 -18.11 12.53
C PHE A 120 0.80 -18.66 13.34
N ARG A 121 1.75 -19.29 12.65
CA ARG A 121 3.01 -19.71 13.23
C ARG A 121 3.86 -18.47 13.55
N THR A 122 4.16 -18.30 14.83
CA THR A 122 5.05 -17.22 15.30
C THR A 122 6.50 -17.73 15.37
N THR A 123 7.45 -16.94 14.87
CA THR A 123 8.89 -17.23 14.94
C THR A 123 9.63 -16.10 15.64
N HIS A 124 10.91 -16.29 15.98
CA HIS A 124 11.75 -15.21 16.54
C HIS A 124 11.84 -13.98 15.62
N ASN A 125 11.57 -14.13 14.32
CA ASN A 125 11.55 -13.03 13.36
C ASN A 125 10.25 -12.23 13.38
N THR A 126 9.16 -12.76 13.94
CA THR A 126 7.84 -12.09 13.92
C THR A 126 7.88 -10.72 14.61
N PRO A 127 8.38 -10.57 15.86
CA PRO A 127 8.47 -9.25 16.48
C PRO A 127 9.42 -8.30 15.74
N LYS A 128 10.51 -8.84 15.17
CA LYS A 128 11.47 -8.06 14.38
C LYS A 128 10.82 -7.47 13.13
N ILE A 129 10.01 -8.25 12.42
CA ILE A 129 9.25 -7.81 11.25
C ILE A 129 8.23 -6.74 11.66
N THR A 130 7.47 -6.98 12.73
CA THR A 130 6.46 -6.04 13.24
C THR A 130 7.06 -4.67 13.56
N LEU A 131 8.20 -4.65 14.27
CA LEU A 131 8.88 -3.40 14.64
C LEU A 131 9.55 -2.71 13.45
N LYS A 132 10.11 -3.49 12.51
CA LYS A 132 10.80 -2.96 11.32
C LYS A 132 9.88 -2.11 10.43
N TRP A 133 8.62 -2.49 10.30
CA TRP A 133 7.68 -1.87 9.37
C TRP A 133 6.71 -0.88 10.02
N TYR A 134 6.82 -0.63 11.33
CA TYR A 134 5.98 0.34 12.04
C TYR A 134 6.33 1.78 11.63
N GLY A 135 5.48 2.40 10.80
CA GLY A 135 5.68 3.74 10.24
C GLY A 135 6.73 3.79 9.12
N LYS A 136 7.27 2.66 8.66
CA LYS A 136 8.35 2.64 7.67
C LYS A 136 7.78 2.53 6.26
N LEU A 137 8.03 3.55 5.45
CA LEU A 137 7.64 3.58 4.04
C LEU A 137 8.67 2.88 3.13
N ALA A 138 8.18 2.15 2.14
CA ALA A 138 8.95 1.64 1.04
C ALA A 138 9.00 2.68 -0.09
N LEU A 139 10.15 3.33 -0.27
CA LEU A 139 10.31 4.45 -1.22
C LEU A 139 11.08 4.06 -2.49
N ASP A 140 11.49 2.80 -2.59
CA ASP A 140 12.23 2.22 -3.69
C ASP A 140 11.94 0.72 -3.82
N GLU A 141 12.31 0.16 -4.97
CA GLU A 141 12.08 -1.25 -5.28
C GLU A 141 12.76 -2.22 -4.30
N PRO A 142 14.05 -2.06 -3.92
CA PRO A 142 14.67 -2.94 -2.92
C PRO A 142 13.91 -2.98 -1.60
N THR A 143 13.49 -1.82 -1.08
CA THR A 143 12.77 -1.71 0.19
C THR A 143 11.35 -2.28 0.06
N PHE A 144 10.66 -2.01 -1.05
CA PHE A 144 9.34 -2.61 -1.33
C PHE A 144 9.42 -4.14 -1.40
N ASN A 145 10.43 -4.67 -2.09
CA ASN A 145 10.64 -6.11 -2.17
C ASN A 145 10.95 -6.75 -0.81
N ASP A 146 11.70 -6.05 0.04
CA ASP A 146 11.97 -6.47 1.41
C ASP A 146 10.67 -6.48 2.27
N PHE A 147 9.80 -5.49 2.06
CA PHE A 147 8.46 -5.45 2.66
C PHE A 147 7.62 -6.66 2.25
N ILE A 148 7.51 -6.95 0.94
CA ILE A 148 6.72 -8.08 0.44
C ILE A 148 7.23 -9.42 1.00
N VAL A 149 8.55 -9.61 1.08
CA VAL A 149 9.14 -10.83 1.66
C VAL A 149 8.77 -10.99 3.14
N ASP A 150 8.84 -9.91 3.90
CA ASP A 150 8.52 -9.96 5.33
C ASP A 150 7.01 -10.09 5.59
N LEU A 151 6.17 -9.43 4.79
CA LEU A 151 4.72 -9.60 4.83
C LEU A 151 4.30 -11.03 4.49
N HIS A 152 4.90 -11.62 3.45
CA HIS A 152 4.69 -13.02 3.08
C HIS A 152 5.04 -13.96 4.24
N LYS A 153 6.17 -13.75 4.92
CA LYS A 153 6.53 -14.53 6.12
C LYS A 153 5.52 -14.36 7.25
N LEU A 154 5.02 -13.14 7.42
CA LEU A 154 4.16 -12.77 8.54
C LEU A 154 2.75 -13.35 8.41
N LEU A 155 2.18 -13.35 7.19
CA LEU A 155 0.76 -13.65 6.94
C LEU A 155 0.51 -14.86 6.02
N VAL A 156 1.45 -15.20 5.14
CA VAL A 156 1.24 -16.27 4.13
C VAL A 156 1.96 -17.55 4.53
N ASP A 157 3.28 -17.52 4.72
CA ASP A 157 4.08 -18.70 5.13
C ASP A 157 3.76 -19.15 6.56
N SER A 158 3.31 -18.23 7.41
CA SER A 158 2.93 -18.54 8.79
C SER A 158 1.57 -19.23 8.89
N LEU A 159 0.76 -19.19 7.82
CA LEU A 159 -0.60 -19.69 7.81
C LEU A 159 -0.68 -21.12 7.22
N PRO A 160 -1.47 -22.03 7.80
CA PRO A 160 -1.64 -23.37 7.23
C PRO A 160 -2.25 -23.33 5.82
N GLU A 161 -1.69 -24.10 4.88
CA GLU A 161 -2.10 -24.08 3.47
C GLU A 161 -3.61 -24.33 3.28
N LYS A 162 -4.23 -25.13 4.15
CA LYS A 162 -5.66 -25.45 4.08
C LYS A 162 -6.57 -24.24 4.22
N ILE A 163 -6.11 -23.11 4.76
CA ILE A 163 -6.89 -21.87 4.88
C ILE A 163 -7.24 -21.29 3.51
N SER A 164 -6.38 -21.49 2.51
CA SER A 164 -6.65 -21.09 1.12
C SER A 164 -7.88 -21.76 0.49
N LYS A 165 -8.42 -22.83 1.11
CA LYS A 165 -9.64 -23.50 0.67
C LYS A 165 -10.91 -22.84 1.19
N VAL A 166 -10.79 -22.03 2.25
CA VAL A 166 -11.90 -21.39 2.96
C VAL A 166 -11.95 -19.92 2.62
N CYS A 167 -10.80 -19.27 2.55
CA CYS A 167 -10.70 -17.87 2.16
C CYS A 167 -10.71 -17.75 0.64
N SER A 168 -11.53 -16.82 0.16
CA SER A 168 -11.71 -16.47 -1.25
C SER A 168 -10.82 -15.31 -1.68
N SER A 169 -10.25 -14.57 -0.72
CA SER A 169 -9.29 -13.50 -0.99
C SER A 169 -8.11 -14.01 -1.82
N ASN A 170 -7.76 -13.22 -2.83
CA ASN A 170 -6.59 -13.45 -3.66
C ASN A 170 -5.29 -13.01 -2.97
N PHE A 171 -5.35 -12.33 -1.83
CA PHE A 171 -4.21 -11.76 -1.10
C PHE A 171 -3.03 -12.73 -1.01
N MET A 172 -3.26 -13.95 -0.47
CA MET A 172 -2.21 -14.95 -0.30
C MET A 172 -1.53 -15.32 -1.62
N LYS A 173 -2.33 -15.55 -2.66
CA LYS A 173 -1.84 -15.92 -3.99
C LYS A 173 -1.02 -14.77 -4.56
N CYS A 174 -1.53 -13.55 -4.45
CA CYS A 174 -0.95 -12.37 -5.07
C CYS A 174 0.34 -11.92 -4.38
N VAL A 175 0.38 -11.86 -3.04
CA VAL A 175 1.63 -11.59 -2.29
C VAL A 175 2.70 -12.64 -2.63
N LYS A 176 2.31 -13.91 -2.78
CA LYS A 176 3.21 -14.98 -3.24
C LYS A 176 3.69 -14.77 -4.68
N CYS A 177 2.82 -14.35 -5.59
CA CYS A 177 3.19 -14.02 -6.97
C CYS A 177 4.19 -12.85 -7.03
N ILE A 178 3.94 -11.74 -6.32
CA ILE A 178 4.87 -10.59 -6.26
C ILE A 178 6.23 -11.04 -5.73
N ARG A 179 6.26 -11.81 -4.63
CA ARG A 179 7.50 -12.36 -4.07
C ARG A 179 8.26 -13.21 -5.09
N ASN A 180 7.56 -14.06 -5.85
CA ASN A 180 8.16 -15.02 -6.77
C ASN A 180 8.61 -14.40 -8.10
N ALA A 181 7.93 -13.34 -8.56
CA ALA A 181 8.31 -12.53 -9.72
C ALA A 181 9.75 -12.03 -9.61
N LYS A 182 10.21 -11.69 -8.39
CA LYS A 182 11.60 -11.30 -8.08
C LYS A 182 12.63 -12.40 -8.37
N ILE A 183 12.23 -13.67 -8.37
CA ILE A 183 13.12 -14.84 -8.42
C ILE A 183 13.14 -15.45 -9.84
N ALA A 184 12.73 -14.70 -10.87
CA ALA A 184 12.50 -15.25 -12.20
C ALA A 184 13.45 -14.66 -13.26
N HIS A 185 14.45 -15.44 -13.67
CA HIS A 185 15.10 -15.32 -14.98
C HIS A 185 14.59 -16.40 -15.96
N ASP A 186 13.47 -17.05 -15.65
CA ASP A 186 13.01 -18.23 -16.38
C ASP A 186 11.59 -18.05 -16.97
N SER A 187 11.47 -18.45 -18.24
CA SER A 187 10.26 -18.48 -19.06
C SER A 187 9.08 -19.23 -18.42
N SER A 188 9.35 -20.14 -17.48
CA SER A 188 8.34 -20.91 -16.73
C SER A 188 7.49 -20.08 -15.75
N LYS A 189 7.84 -18.80 -15.51
CA LYS A 189 7.18 -17.92 -14.52
C LYS A 189 6.40 -16.75 -15.11
N ILE A 190 6.21 -16.70 -16.43
CA ILE A 190 5.44 -15.63 -17.11
C ILE A 190 4.07 -15.41 -16.48
N LYS A 191 3.32 -16.49 -16.21
CA LYS A 191 2.00 -16.40 -15.56
C LYS A 191 2.04 -15.78 -14.15
N GLN A 192 3.12 -15.98 -13.40
CA GLN A 192 3.26 -15.37 -12.06
C GLN A 192 3.54 -13.88 -12.14
N LEU A 193 4.27 -13.45 -13.18
CA LEU A 193 4.48 -12.03 -13.49
C LEU A 193 3.16 -11.38 -13.90
N GLU A 194 2.41 -11.99 -14.82
CA GLU A 194 1.09 -11.50 -15.26
C GLU A 194 0.11 -11.41 -14.08
N ASP A 195 0.05 -12.43 -13.21
CA ASP A 195 -0.81 -12.41 -12.02
C ASP A 195 -0.39 -11.31 -11.02
N ALA A 196 0.92 -11.07 -10.84
CA ALA A 196 1.42 -10.01 -9.97
C ALA A 196 1.16 -8.61 -10.53
N GLU A 197 1.40 -8.41 -11.82
CA GLU A 197 1.12 -7.16 -12.53
C GLU A 197 -0.37 -6.85 -12.51
N LYS A 198 -1.22 -7.83 -12.81
CA LYS A 198 -2.66 -7.67 -12.74
C LYS A 198 -3.11 -7.27 -11.34
N TYR A 199 -2.61 -7.95 -10.31
CA TYR A 199 -2.97 -7.63 -8.94
C TYR A 199 -2.54 -6.21 -8.53
N LEU A 200 -1.31 -5.79 -8.85
CA LEU A 200 -0.86 -4.43 -8.58
C LEU A 200 -1.69 -3.40 -9.36
N ASN A 201 -2.06 -3.71 -10.59
CA ASN A 201 -2.92 -2.85 -11.39
C ASN A 201 -4.33 -2.74 -10.81
N ASP A 202 -4.93 -3.85 -10.39
CA ASP A 202 -6.27 -3.89 -9.80
C ASP A 202 -6.30 -3.15 -8.44
N LEU A 203 -5.24 -3.26 -7.64
CA LEU A 203 -5.17 -2.70 -6.29
C LEU A 203 -4.70 -1.24 -6.27
N VAL A 204 -3.73 -0.88 -7.11
CA VAL A 204 -3.02 0.41 -7.07
C VAL A 204 -3.35 1.29 -8.27
N GLY A 205 -3.98 0.73 -9.31
CA GLY A 205 -4.21 1.39 -10.60
C GLY A 205 -3.00 1.40 -11.53
N MET A 206 -1.91 0.71 -11.15
CA MET A 206 -0.68 0.63 -11.92
C MET A 206 0.16 -0.60 -11.56
N SER A 207 0.81 -1.20 -12.56
CA SER A 207 1.76 -2.31 -12.37
C SER A 207 3.24 -1.90 -12.47
N TYR A 208 3.52 -0.70 -12.99
CA TYR A 208 4.90 -0.22 -13.20
C TYR A 208 5.28 0.92 -12.24
N PHE A 209 6.23 0.63 -11.35
CA PHE A 209 6.66 1.58 -10.32
C PHE A 209 7.88 2.38 -10.78
N ARG A 210 7.65 3.64 -11.16
CA ARG A 210 8.69 4.56 -11.62
C ARG A 210 9.15 5.52 -10.53
N TYR A 211 8.22 5.93 -9.67
CA TYR A 211 8.47 6.96 -8.66
C TYR A 211 8.31 6.39 -7.25
N TRP A 212 8.92 7.06 -6.28
CA TRP A 212 8.94 6.63 -4.88
C TRP A 212 7.54 6.44 -4.28
N TYR A 213 6.60 7.31 -4.67
CA TYR A 213 5.23 7.29 -4.17
C TYR A 213 4.41 6.13 -4.75
N HIS A 214 4.84 5.53 -5.88
CA HIS A 214 4.24 4.29 -6.39
C HIS A 214 4.50 3.13 -5.41
N PHE A 215 5.75 2.98 -4.95
CA PHE A 215 6.13 1.95 -3.99
C PHE A 215 5.41 2.12 -2.65
N MET A 216 5.35 3.36 -2.17
CA MET A 216 4.65 3.71 -0.94
C MET A 216 3.15 3.44 -1.03
N LYS A 217 2.50 3.89 -2.11
CA LYS A 217 1.08 3.64 -2.35
C LYS A 217 0.81 2.14 -2.39
N ALA A 218 1.58 1.39 -3.18
CA ALA A 218 1.45 -0.06 -3.27
C ALA A 218 1.63 -0.73 -1.90
N GLN A 219 2.58 -0.28 -1.09
CA GLN A 219 2.76 -0.80 0.27
C GLN A 219 1.50 -0.60 1.12
N ILE A 220 0.95 0.62 1.15
CA ILE A 220 -0.24 0.94 1.96
C ILE A 220 -1.44 0.13 1.47
N CYS A 221 -1.72 0.11 0.16
CA CYS A 221 -2.86 -0.65 -0.38
C CYS A 221 -2.73 -2.16 -0.11
N ILE A 222 -1.52 -2.72 -0.13
CA ILE A 222 -1.29 -4.14 0.20
C ILE A 222 -1.52 -4.41 1.70
N ILE A 223 -1.24 -3.44 2.57
CA ILE A 223 -1.59 -3.55 4.00
C ILE A 223 -3.11 -3.58 4.15
N ASP A 224 -3.84 -2.70 3.43
CA ASP A 224 -5.30 -2.69 3.41
C ASP A 224 -5.90 -4.02 2.92
N ASP A 225 -5.42 -4.57 1.80
CA ASP A 225 -5.88 -5.89 1.32
C ASP A 225 -5.55 -7.01 2.33
N GLY A 226 -4.43 -6.86 3.05
CA GLY A 226 -4.06 -7.75 4.16
C GLY A 226 -5.02 -7.65 5.34
N ILE A 227 -5.54 -6.46 5.66
CA ILE A 227 -6.57 -6.24 6.69
C ILE A 227 -7.88 -6.93 6.27
N ASP A 228 -8.31 -6.73 5.02
CA ASP A 228 -9.52 -7.35 4.47
C ASP A 228 -9.42 -8.89 4.50
N PHE A 229 -8.25 -9.43 4.15
CA PHE A 229 -7.97 -10.86 4.27
C PHE A 229 -8.08 -11.37 5.72
N LEU A 230 -7.52 -10.64 6.69
CA LEU A 230 -7.63 -11.03 8.10
C LEU A 230 -9.07 -10.95 8.61
N ASN A 231 -9.83 -9.94 8.16
CA ASN A 231 -11.25 -9.84 8.45
C ASN A 231 -12.06 -11.00 7.84
N GLU A 232 -11.70 -11.46 6.63
CA GLU A 232 -12.28 -12.66 6.03
C GLU A 232 -12.01 -13.89 6.92
N ILE A 233 -10.76 -14.11 7.35
CA ILE A 233 -10.40 -15.20 8.27
C ILE A 233 -11.25 -15.14 9.54
N LYS A 234 -11.39 -13.95 10.13
CA LYS A 234 -12.17 -13.74 11.35
C LYS A 234 -13.65 -14.05 11.13
N SER A 235 -14.22 -13.66 9.98
CA SER A 235 -15.61 -13.96 9.63
C SER A 235 -15.87 -15.46 9.44
N LYS A 236 -14.86 -16.21 8.99
CA LYS A 236 -14.91 -17.66 8.75
C LYS A 236 -14.35 -18.49 9.90
N GLU A 237 -14.24 -17.92 11.10
CA GLU A 237 -13.59 -18.59 12.24
C GLU A 237 -14.18 -19.97 12.55
N GLY A 238 -15.50 -20.14 12.46
CA GLY A 238 -16.19 -21.40 12.77
C GLY A 238 -15.79 -22.52 11.80
N GLU A 239 -15.90 -22.26 10.50
CA GLU A 239 -15.52 -23.19 9.44
C GLU A 239 -14.04 -23.59 9.56
N ILE A 240 -13.17 -22.61 9.84
CA ILE A 240 -11.75 -22.86 9.99
C ILE A 240 -11.50 -23.75 11.21
N ILE A 241 -12.13 -23.48 12.36
CA ILE A 241 -11.98 -24.30 13.57
C ILE A 241 -12.44 -25.73 13.32
N GLU A 242 -13.60 -25.93 12.68
CA GLU A 242 -14.11 -27.25 12.30
C GLU A 242 -13.10 -28.03 11.45
N MET A 243 -12.43 -27.34 10.52
CA MET A 243 -11.37 -27.95 9.72
C MET A 243 -10.13 -28.38 10.52
N PHE A 244 -9.87 -27.81 11.70
CA PHE A 244 -8.80 -28.25 12.60
C PHE A 244 -9.24 -29.34 13.57
N THR A 245 -10.52 -29.43 13.90
CA THR A 245 -11.06 -30.48 14.78
C THR A 245 -11.34 -31.77 14.02
N ASN A 246 -11.93 -31.69 12.81
CA ASN A 246 -12.33 -32.85 12.01
C ASN A 246 -11.16 -33.55 11.31
N SER A 247 -9.97 -32.92 11.27
CA SER A 247 -8.74 -33.56 10.77
C SER A 247 -8.04 -34.44 11.81
N LYS A 248 -8.64 -34.64 13.00
CA LYS A 248 -8.16 -35.53 14.07
C LYS A 248 -9.00 -36.81 14.26
N THR A 249 -10.03 -37.02 13.43
CA THR A 249 -10.82 -38.26 13.33
C THR A 249 -10.47 -38.99 12.06
#